data_AF-A0A6A6LJ07-F1
#
_entry.id   AF-A0A6A6LJ07-F1
#
_cell.length_a   1.000
_cell.length_b   1.000
_cell.length_c   1.000
_cell.angle_alpha   90.00
_cell.angle_beta   90.00
_cell.angle_gamma   90.00
#
_symmetry.space_group_name_H-M   'P 1'
#
loop_
_entity.id
_entity.type
_entity.pdbx_description
1 polymer ?
#
loop_
_entity_poly.entity_id
_entity_poly.type
_entity_poly.pdbx_seq_one_letter_code
_entity_poly.pdbx_strand_id
1 'polypeptide(L)'
;MWKLDKEILDTCCEFIIKSVSKILTEYPANLQTILGWKSSLHLLSVTGRHPETYELGVNTFITLMSDATYVSRINYAYCVDCAFGFVALKNSPLEKNLKILDILSDSVNLLTQWCKDYSDSGSNFSIASSTSNSSMDDSSKGFTTPNFAMNLFIKLGEAFRKTSLARREEIRNHTILSLQKSFSLAEELDFSPLNCINCFNLVIFAMVDDLHEKMVEYSRRDNAEKEMRSMEGTLKLAMELLTSVYLQFLKPITMSPGFRTFWLGVLRRMDTCMKADLGDYGETKLQEVVPDLLRKIITKMKEEEILVPKEDDDLWDITYIQIQWIAPSLKEELFPDLEI
;
A
#
# COMPACT_ATOMS: atom_id res chain seq x y z
N MET A 1 -22.74 -8.09 -2.68
CA MET A 1 -22.80 -6.63 -2.94
C MET A 1 -24.13 -6.37 -3.62
N TRP A 2 -24.95 -5.46 -3.12
CA TRP A 2 -26.25 -5.17 -3.73
C TRP A 2 -25.98 -4.45 -5.05
N LYS A 3 -26.32 -5.08 -6.17
CA LYS A 3 -26.28 -4.43 -7.47
C LYS A 3 -27.61 -3.72 -7.63
N LEU A 4 -27.61 -2.39 -7.54
CA LEU A 4 -28.74 -1.63 -8.06
C LEU A 4 -28.78 -1.83 -9.57
N ASP A 5 -30.00 -1.93 -10.09
CA ASP A 5 -30.19 -1.94 -11.52
C ASP A 5 -29.60 -0.67 -12.13
N LYS A 6 -28.93 -0.81 -13.26
CA LYS A 6 -28.30 0.31 -13.96
C LYS A 6 -29.34 1.37 -14.32
N GLU A 7 -30.54 0.96 -14.73
CA GLU A 7 -31.61 1.89 -15.10
C GLU A 7 -32.09 2.72 -13.89
N ILE A 8 -32.12 2.12 -12.71
CA ILE A 8 -32.46 2.82 -11.46
C ILE A 8 -31.35 3.81 -11.09
N LEU A 9 -30.10 3.42 -11.22
CA LEU A 9 -28.97 4.31 -10.96
C LEU A 9 -28.96 5.50 -11.92
N ASP A 10 -29.12 5.25 -13.22
CA ASP A 10 -29.10 6.31 -14.23
C ASP A 10 -30.26 7.30 -14.01
N THR A 11 -31.46 6.81 -13.65
CA THR A 11 -32.65 7.65 -13.44
C THR A 11 -32.65 8.39 -12.11
N CYS A 12 -32.16 7.76 -11.03
CA CYS A 12 -32.28 8.29 -9.67
C CYS A 12 -30.96 8.80 -9.08
N CYS A 13 -29.86 8.83 -9.85
CA CYS A 13 -28.53 9.16 -9.34
C CYS A 13 -28.50 10.49 -8.58
N GLU A 14 -29.13 11.54 -9.11
CA GLU A 14 -29.21 12.86 -8.48
C GLU A 14 -29.90 12.83 -7.12
N PHE A 15 -31.02 12.13 -7.01
CA PHE A 15 -31.78 12.06 -5.76
C PHE A 15 -31.02 11.25 -4.72
N ILE A 16 -30.44 10.12 -5.15
CA ILE A 16 -29.68 9.24 -4.27
C ILE A 16 -28.43 9.96 -3.77
N ILE A 17 -27.66 10.63 -4.63
CA ILE A 17 -26.45 11.33 -4.20
C ILE A 17 -26.78 12.45 -3.22
N LYS A 18 -27.81 13.27 -3.47
CA LYS A 18 -28.23 14.34 -2.56
C LYS A 18 -28.62 13.78 -1.19
N SER A 19 -29.37 12.68 -1.18
CA SER A 19 -29.82 12.03 0.06
C SER A 19 -28.66 11.42 0.84
N VAL A 20 -27.78 10.69 0.16
CA VAL A 20 -26.61 10.03 0.79
C VAL A 20 -25.59 11.05 1.27
N SER A 21 -25.32 12.10 0.49
CA SER A 21 -24.48 13.22 0.91
C SER A 21 -25.01 13.86 2.19
N LYS A 22 -26.31 14.15 2.24
CA LYS A 22 -26.96 14.70 3.44
C LYS A 22 -26.79 13.79 4.65
N ILE A 23 -26.98 12.47 4.50
CA ILE A 23 -26.78 11.51 5.59
C ILE A 23 -25.34 11.56 6.10
N LEU A 24 -24.36 11.59 5.20
CA LEU A 24 -22.95 11.55 5.55
C LEU A 24 -22.41 12.87 6.13
N THR A 25 -23.00 14.01 5.77
CA THR A 25 -22.54 15.33 6.24
C THR A 25 -23.34 15.87 7.41
N GLU A 26 -24.67 15.73 7.41
CA GLU A 26 -25.55 16.32 8.43
C GLU A 26 -25.94 15.32 9.51
N TYR A 27 -26.05 14.03 9.18
CA TYR A 27 -26.53 13.00 10.11
C TYR A 27 -25.62 11.77 10.23
N PRO A 28 -24.27 11.89 10.22
CA PRO A 28 -23.39 10.73 10.27
C PRO A 28 -23.54 9.93 11.58
N ALA A 29 -23.91 10.58 12.69
CA ALA A 29 -24.19 9.92 13.97
C ALA A 29 -25.35 8.91 13.92
N ASN A 30 -26.25 9.03 12.94
CA ASN A 30 -27.36 8.09 12.77
C ASN A 30 -26.91 6.78 12.10
N LEU A 31 -25.73 6.74 11.48
CA LEU A 31 -25.14 5.53 10.92
C LEU A 31 -24.46 4.71 12.03
N GLN A 32 -25.26 3.90 12.73
CA GLN A 32 -24.76 3.09 13.86
C GLN A 32 -24.28 1.69 13.45
N THR A 33 -24.63 1.22 12.25
CA THR A 33 -24.35 -0.15 11.83
C THR A 33 -23.31 -0.21 10.72
N ILE A 34 -22.53 -1.31 10.70
CA ILE A 34 -21.59 -1.64 9.61
C ILE A 34 -22.31 -1.63 8.26
N LEU A 35 -23.50 -2.24 8.21
CA LEU A 35 -24.32 -2.28 6.99
C LEU A 35 -24.76 -0.88 6.54
N GLY A 36 -25.11 0.00 7.47
CA GLY A 36 -25.47 1.40 7.18
C GLY A 36 -24.31 2.15 6.54
N TRP A 37 -23.12 2.10 7.15
CA TRP A 37 -21.90 2.71 6.59
C TRP A 37 -21.53 2.16 5.23
N LYS A 38 -21.51 0.83 5.10
CA LYS A 38 -21.22 0.15 3.85
C LYS A 38 -22.18 0.58 2.74
N SER A 39 -23.48 0.65 3.04
CA SER A 39 -24.51 0.99 2.05
C SER A 39 -24.39 2.45 1.62
N SER A 40 -24.26 3.38 2.58
CA SER A 40 -24.12 4.80 2.30
C SER A 40 -22.86 5.12 1.49
N LEU A 41 -21.70 4.59 1.87
CA LEU A 41 -20.44 4.81 1.14
C LEU A 41 -20.42 4.13 -0.22
N HIS A 42 -21.05 2.96 -0.35
CA HIS A 42 -21.20 2.31 -1.65
C HIS A 42 -22.11 3.11 -2.58
N LEU A 43 -23.26 3.60 -2.08
CA LEU A 43 -24.15 4.45 -2.86
C LEU A 43 -23.46 5.75 -3.27
N LEU A 44 -22.75 6.41 -2.35
CA LEU A 44 -21.95 7.60 -2.64
C LEU A 44 -20.97 7.36 -3.77
N SER A 45 -20.23 6.25 -3.72
CA SER A 45 -19.26 5.88 -4.75
C SER A 45 -19.93 5.54 -6.07
N VAL A 46 -21.04 4.79 -6.08
CA VAL A 46 -21.69 4.40 -7.33
C VAL A 46 -22.37 5.58 -8.01
N THR A 47 -23.14 6.38 -7.26
CA THR A 47 -23.86 7.51 -7.85
C THR A 47 -22.98 8.74 -8.06
N GLY A 48 -21.94 8.94 -7.25
CA GLY A 48 -20.97 10.02 -7.42
C GLY A 48 -19.96 9.79 -8.54
N ARG A 49 -20.03 8.67 -9.26
CA ARG A 49 -19.17 8.41 -10.43
C ARG A 49 -19.77 8.89 -11.75
N HIS A 50 -21.00 9.40 -11.73
CA HIS A 50 -21.63 10.01 -12.92
C HIS A 50 -21.15 11.46 -13.08
N PRO A 51 -20.95 11.95 -14.33
CA PRO A 51 -20.43 13.30 -14.57
C PRO A 51 -21.22 14.42 -13.90
N GLU A 52 -22.55 14.30 -13.86
CA GLU A 52 -23.47 15.32 -13.33
C GLU A 52 -23.43 15.42 -11.79
N THR A 53 -23.12 14.33 -11.12
CA THR A 53 -23.17 14.19 -9.66
C THR A 53 -21.78 14.05 -9.03
N TYR A 54 -20.73 14.00 -9.86
CA TYR A 54 -19.35 13.79 -9.44
C TYR A 54 -18.89 14.80 -8.42
N GLU A 55 -19.09 16.10 -8.69
CA GLU A 55 -18.65 17.16 -7.79
C GLU A 55 -19.28 17.04 -6.41
N LEU A 56 -20.57 16.75 -6.34
CA LEU A 56 -21.23 16.57 -5.04
C LEU A 56 -20.68 15.34 -4.31
N GLY A 57 -20.55 14.21 -5.01
CA GLY A 57 -20.07 12.96 -4.41
C GLY A 57 -18.62 13.04 -3.91
N VAL A 58 -17.71 13.55 -4.73
CA VAL A 58 -16.29 13.66 -4.39
C VAL A 58 -16.06 14.67 -3.26
N ASN A 59 -16.75 15.82 -3.28
CA ASN A 59 -16.61 16.83 -2.23
C ASN A 59 -17.21 16.34 -0.91
N THR A 60 -18.33 15.61 -0.94
CA THR A 60 -18.89 14.94 0.24
C THR A 60 -17.86 13.99 0.86
N PHE A 61 -17.23 13.15 0.04
CA PHE A 61 -16.22 12.21 0.51
C PHE A 61 -14.99 12.91 1.10
N ILE A 62 -14.47 13.92 0.40
CA ILE A 62 -13.33 14.72 0.87
C ILE A 62 -13.65 15.36 2.22
N THR A 63 -14.83 15.96 2.40
CA THR A 63 -15.23 16.57 3.67
C THR A 63 -15.31 15.53 4.79
N LEU A 64 -15.95 14.37 4.55
CA LEU A 64 -16.06 13.29 5.53
C LEU A 64 -14.69 12.83 6.03
N MET A 65 -13.75 12.59 5.11
CA MET A 65 -12.43 12.09 5.46
C MET A 65 -11.50 13.17 6.03
N SER A 66 -11.70 14.44 5.65
CA SER A 66 -10.91 15.56 6.19
C SER A 66 -11.31 15.90 7.63
N ASP A 67 -12.61 15.83 7.94
CA ASP A 67 -13.13 16.03 9.29
C ASP A 67 -12.80 14.83 10.20
N ALA A 68 -12.88 13.61 9.66
CA ALA A 68 -12.55 12.35 10.32
C ALA A 68 -13.31 12.04 11.63
N THR A 69 -14.17 12.93 12.13
CA THR A 69 -14.92 12.78 13.41
C THR A 69 -15.72 11.48 13.49
N TYR A 70 -16.33 11.08 12.37
CA TYR A 70 -17.17 9.89 12.28
C TYR A 70 -16.50 8.72 11.55
N VAL A 71 -15.23 8.89 11.15
CA VAL A 71 -14.44 7.80 10.61
C VAL A 71 -13.95 6.93 11.78
N SER A 72 -14.15 5.63 11.67
CA SER A 72 -13.88 4.69 12.74
C SER A 72 -13.46 3.33 12.18
N ARG A 73 -12.99 2.46 13.07
CA ARG A 73 -12.56 1.08 12.75
C ARG A 73 -13.59 0.31 11.92
N ILE A 74 -14.89 0.53 12.15
CA ILE A 74 -15.98 -0.21 11.49
C ILE A 74 -16.24 0.23 10.04
N ASN A 75 -15.91 1.48 9.69
CA ASN A 75 -16.26 2.07 8.41
C ASN A 75 -15.04 2.41 7.53
N TYR A 76 -13.84 2.45 8.11
CA TYR A 76 -12.60 2.80 7.42
C TYR A 76 -12.38 2.01 6.13
N ALA A 77 -12.58 0.70 6.19
CA ALA A 77 -12.47 -0.19 5.03
C ALA A 77 -13.38 0.23 3.86
N TYR A 78 -14.59 0.74 4.15
CA TYR A 78 -15.53 1.21 3.14
C TYR A 78 -15.18 2.63 2.66
N CYS A 79 -14.57 3.46 3.52
CA CYS A 79 -14.03 4.75 3.10
C CYS A 79 -12.92 4.56 2.06
N VAL A 80 -12.01 3.61 2.29
CA VAL A 80 -10.96 3.23 1.32
C VAL A 80 -11.60 2.78 0.00
N ASP A 81 -12.56 1.83 0.04
CA ASP A 81 -13.23 1.35 -1.18
C ASP A 81 -13.93 2.49 -1.95
N CYS A 82 -14.59 3.40 -1.22
CA CYS A 82 -15.28 4.55 -1.78
C CYS A 82 -14.31 5.52 -2.48
N ALA A 83 -13.20 5.86 -1.80
CA ALA A 83 -12.15 6.75 -2.29
C ALA A 83 -11.58 6.27 -3.63
N PHE A 84 -11.15 5.00 -3.67
CA PHE A 84 -10.56 4.43 -4.86
C PHE A 84 -11.58 4.20 -5.98
N GLY A 85 -12.87 4.13 -5.65
CA GLY A 85 -13.95 4.24 -6.63
C GLY A 85 -13.92 5.57 -7.41
N PHE A 86 -13.64 6.69 -6.74
CA PHE A 86 -13.49 8.01 -7.39
C PHE A 86 -12.16 8.13 -8.14
N VAL A 87 -11.05 7.70 -7.53
CA VAL A 87 -9.71 7.79 -8.15
C VAL A 87 -9.61 6.94 -9.43
N ALA A 88 -10.30 5.80 -9.49
CA ALA A 88 -10.30 4.93 -10.66
C ALA A 88 -11.08 5.50 -11.88
N LEU A 89 -11.78 6.63 -11.74
CA LEU A 89 -12.47 7.25 -12.87
C LEU A 89 -11.50 7.80 -13.90
N LYS A 90 -11.72 7.46 -15.17
CA LYS A 90 -10.84 7.90 -16.27
C LYS A 90 -10.80 9.43 -16.44
N ASN A 91 -11.93 10.09 -16.20
CA ASN A 91 -12.12 11.52 -16.48
C ASN A 91 -12.20 12.37 -15.20
N SER A 92 -11.80 11.86 -14.03
CA SER A 92 -11.82 12.66 -12.80
C SER A 92 -10.73 13.75 -12.81
N PRO A 93 -11.02 14.95 -12.26
CA PRO A 93 -10.04 16.02 -12.10
C PRO A 93 -8.80 15.55 -11.34
N LEU A 94 -7.61 15.90 -11.85
CA LEU A 94 -6.33 15.47 -11.24
C LEU A 94 -6.24 15.89 -9.78
N GLU A 95 -6.50 17.17 -9.51
CA GLU A 95 -6.39 17.78 -8.17
C GLU A 95 -7.23 17.04 -7.12
N LYS A 96 -8.46 16.63 -7.47
CA LYS A 96 -9.33 15.88 -6.57
C LYS A 96 -8.76 14.49 -6.27
N ASN A 97 -8.21 13.81 -7.28
CA ASN A 97 -7.59 12.50 -7.08
C ASN A 97 -6.35 12.60 -6.18
N LEU A 98 -5.47 13.57 -6.42
CA LEU A 98 -4.29 13.80 -5.59
C LEU A 98 -4.68 14.09 -4.14
N LYS A 99 -5.67 14.98 -3.95
CA LYS A 99 -6.20 15.29 -2.61
C LYS A 99 -6.77 14.06 -1.91
N ILE A 100 -7.48 13.18 -2.62
CA ILE A 100 -7.98 11.91 -2.05
C ILE A 100 -6.81 11.01 -1.61
N LEU A 101 -5.79 10.86 -2.46
CA LEU A 101 -4.61 10.05 -2.14
C LEU A 101 -3.85 10.60 -0.92
N ASP A 102 -3.74 11.93 -0.80
CA ASP A 102 -3.13 12.59 0.35
C ASP A 102 -3.90 12.34 1.64
N ILE A 103 -5.22 12.60 1.63
CA ILE A 103 -6.10 12.35 2.77
C ILE A 103 -6.04 10.87 3.21
N LEU A 104 -6.04 9.94 2.24
CA LEU A 104 -5.92 8.52 2.53
C LEU A 104 -4.57 8.17 3.16
N SER A 105 -3.47 8.74 2.68
CA SER A 105 -2.15 8.53 3.31
C SER A 105 -2.12 9.07 4.74
N ASP A 106 -2.70 10.24 4.98
CA ASP A 106 -2.77 10.86 6.31
C ASP A 106 -3.71 10.11 7.27
N SER A 107 -4.67 9.37 6.74
CA SER A 107 -5.62 8.59 7.54
C SER A 107 -4.96 7.44 8.32
N VAL A 108 -3.69 7.10 8.02
CA VAL A 108 -2.88 6.18 8.84
C VAL A 108 -2.75 6.69 10.28
N ASN A 109 -2.73 8.01 10.50
CA ASN A 109 -2.71 8.58 11.85
C ASN A 109 -3.91 8.13 12.69
N LEU A 110 -5.08 7.95 12.06
CA LEU A 110 -6.27 7.41 12.74
C LEU A 110 -6.05 5.96 13.16
N LEU A 111 -5.44 5.14 12.30
CA LEU A 111 -5.11 3.74 12.62
C LEU A 111 -4.15 3.67 13.81
N THR A 112 -3.11 4.51 13.80
CA THR A 112 -2.14 4.64 14.89
C THR A 112 -2.81 5.04 16.19
N GLN A 113 -3.67 6.05 16.16
CA GLN A 113 -4.43 6.50 17.33
C GLN A 113 -5.32 5.38 17.88
N TRP A 114 -6.10 4.70 17.03
CA TRP A 114 -6.97 3.61 17.47
C TRP A 114 -6.20 2.42 18.03
N CYS A 115 -4.98 2.18 17.54
CA CYS A 115 -4.10 1.15 18.07
C CYS A 115 -3.63 1.51 19.49
N LYS A 116 -3.21 2.76 19.72
CA LYS A 116 -2.79 3.26 21.05
C LYS A 116 -3.93 3.23 22.06
N ASP A 117 -5.11 3.75 21.68
CA ASP A 117 -6.30 3.77 22.54
C ASP A 117 -6.69 2.35 23.02
N TYR A 118 -6.51 1.34 22.16
CA TYR A 118 -6.76 -0.06 22.50
C TYR A 118 -5.72 -0.61 23.49
N SER A 119 -4.44 -0.34 23.27
CA SER A 119 -3.36 -0.77 24.17
C SER A 119 -3.50 -0.16 25.57
N ASP A 120 -3.86 1.12 25.65
CA ASP A 120 -4.04 1.83 26.93
C ASP A 120 -5.29 1.35 27.68
N SER A 121 -6.36 1.04 26.96
CA SER A 121 -7.60 0.46 27.54
C SER A 121 -7.45 -1.02 27.93
N GLY A 122 -6.51 -1.74 27.29
CA GLY A 122 -6.27 -3.17 27.46
C GLY A 122 -5.47 -3.56 28.70
N SER A 123 -4.89 -2.62 29.45
CA SER A 123 -4.17 -2.92 30.70
C SER A 123 -5.08 -3.36 31.86
N ASN A 124 -6.41 -3.27 31.71
CA ASN A 124 -7.39 -3.62 32.74
C ASN A 124 -8.33 -4.79 32.42
N PHE A 125 -8.21 -5.47 31.27
CA PHE A 125 -9.06 -6.62 30.97
C PHE A 125 -8.26 -7.92 31.06
N SER A 126 -8.41 -8.58 32.21
CA SER A 126 -7.89 -9.92 32.47
C SER A 126 -8.42 -10.89 31.41
N ILE A 127 -7.52 -11.74 30.92
CA ILE A 127 -7.80 -12.89 30.05
C ILE A 127 -8.67 -13.87 30.84
N ALA A 128 -10.00 -13.70 30.77
CA ALA A 128 -10.96 -14.68 31.25
C ALA A 128 -12.30 -14.49 30.53
N SER A 129 -12.43 -15.13 29.36
CA SER A 129 -13.63 -15.89 28.96
C SER A 129 -13.50 -16.33 27.50
N SER A 130 -13.04 -17.55 27.32
CA SER A 130 -13.29 -18.34 26.13
C SER A 130 -14.76 -18.77 26.08
N THR A 131 -15.23 -19.06 24.87
CA THR A 131 -16.45 -19.80 24.50
C THR A 131 -17.79 -19.10 24.61
N SER A 132 -18.24 -18.56 23.46
CA SER A 132 -19.66 -18.54 23.08
C SER A 132 -19.75 -18.63 21.55
N ASN A 133 -20.25 -19.77 21.06
CA ASN A 133 -20.64 -19.96 19.68
C ASN A 133 -21.90 -19.13 19.41
N SER A 134 -21.78 -18.03 18.66
CA SER A 134 -22.90 -17.37 17.99
C SER A 134 -22.52 -17.06 16.54
N SER A 135 -23.43 -17.45 15.64
CA SER A 135 -23.27 -17.42 14.19
C SER A 135 -23.54 -16.04 13.59
N MET A 136 -22.96 -14.98 14.15
CA MET A 136 -23.09 -13.62 13.62
C MET A 136 -21.73 -13.14 13.08
N ASP A 137 -21.69 -12.95 11.77
CA ASP A 137 -20.69 -12.25 10.96
C ASP A 137 -19.23 -12.30 11.45
N ASP A 138 -18.41 -13.10 10.74
CA ASP A 138 -16.94 -13.13 10.83
C ASP A 138 -16.28 -11.74 10.71
N SER A 139 -16.99 -10.76 10.12
CA SER A 139 -16.49 -9.39 9.98
C SER A 139 -16.40 -8.61 11.30
N SER A 140 -17.18 -8.96 12.33
CA SER A 140 -17.18 -8.25 13.62
C SER A 140 -16.04 -8.66 14.55
N LYS A 141 -15.59 -9.93 14.49
CA LYS A 141 -14.47 -10.46 15.29
C LYS A 141 -13.11 -9.89 14.86
N GLY A 142 -12.99 -9.45 13.61
CA GLY A 142 -11.76 -8.84 13.09
C GLY A 142 -11.41 -7.50 13.74
N PHE A 143 -12.40 -6.76 14.24
CA PHE A 143 -12.21 -5.41 14.84
C PHE A 143 -11.88 -5.43 16.34
N THR A 144 -12.05 -6.58 17.00
CA THR A 144 -11.73 -6.79 18.43
C THR A 144 -10.40 -7.51 18.64
N THR A 145 -9.70 -7.84 17.55
CA THR A 145 -8.41 -8.55 17.60
C THR A 145 -7.28 -7.52 17.59
N PRO A 146 -6.17 -7.71 18.33
CA PRO A 146 -5.04 -6.77 18.35
C PRO A 146 -4.45 -6.43 16.96
N ASN A 147 -4.71 -7.27 15.94
CA ASN A 147 -4.23 -7.06 14.57
C ASN A 147 -5.20 -6.26 13.67
N PHE A 148 -6.28 -5.66 14.19
CA PHE A 148 -7.25 -4.95 13.35
C PHE A 148 -6.62 -3.77 12.58
N ALA A 149 -5.76 -2.97 13.25
CA ALA A 149 -5.14 -1.79 12.65
C ALA A 149 -4.23 -2.20 11.48
N MET A 150 -3.50 -3.30 11.65
CA MET A 150 -2.68 -3.89 10.61
C MET A 150 -3.51 -4.36 9.41
N ASN A 151 -4.64 -5.03 9.64
CA ASN A 151 -5.52 -5.46 8.55
C ASN A 151 -6.09 -4.27 7.75
N LEU A 152 -6.44 -3.18 8.44
CA LEU A 152 -6.90 -1.94 7.79
C LEU A 152 -5.76 -1.25 7.03
N PHE A 153 -4.54 -1.25 7.56
CA PHE A 153 -3.36 -0.72 6.89
C PHE A 153 -3.02 -1.53 5.63
N ILE A 154 -3.04 -2.86 5.70
CA ILE A 154 -2.86 -3.73 4.52
C ILE A 154 -3.94 -3.43 3.48
N LYS A 155 -5.21 -3.30 3.89
CA LYS A 155 -6.30 -2.95 2.96
C LYS A 155 -6.05 -1.61 2.25
N LEU A 156 -5.59 -0.60 2.98
CA LEU A 156 -5.20 0.68 2.39
C LEU A 156 -4.04 0.49 1.39
N GLY A 157 -2.99 -0.23 1.80
CA GLY A 157 -1.83 -0.55 0.97
C GLY A 157 -2.19 -1.28 -0.32
N GLU A 158 -3.05 -2.30 -0.26
CA GLU A 158 -3.54 -3.02 -1.44
C GLU A 158 -4.30 -2.11 -2.41
N ALA A 159 -5.04 -1.12 -1.89
CA ALA A 159 -5.77 -0.18 -2.70
C ALA A 159 -4.83 0.84 -3.39
N PHE A 160 -3.79 1.30 -2.70
CA PHE A 160 -2.68 2.03 -3.33
C PHE A 160 -1.98 1.19 -4.39
N ARG A 161 -1.59 -0.06 -4.08
CA ARG A 161 -1.00 -0.99 -5.06
C ARG A 161 -1.86 -1.11 -6.33
N LYS A 162 -3.17 -1.31 -6.21
CA LYS A 162 -4.05 -1.40 -7.40
C LYS A 162 -4.06 -0.10 -8.21
N THR A 163 -3.95 1.04 -7.54
CA THR A 163 -3.99 2.37 -8.16
C THR A 163 -2.65 2.77 -8.78
N SER A 164 -1.55 2.13 -8.35
CA SER A 164 -0.25 2.34 -8.98
C SER A 164 -0.21 1.80 -10.42
N LEU A 165 -1.23 1.08 -10.88
CA LEU A 165 -1.41 0.65 -12.27
C LEU A 165 -2.32 1.59 -13.08
N ALA A 166 -2.69 2.76 -12.54
CA ALA A 166 -3.53 3.73 -13.23
C ALA A 166 -2.94 4.14 -14.60
N ARG A 167 -3.80 4.47 -15.57
CA ARG A 167 -3.33 4.90 -16.89
C ARG A 167 -2.53 6.21 -16.85
N ARG A 168 -2.90 7.10 -15.93
CA ARG A 168 -2.32 8.45 -15.78
C ARG A 168 -1.07 8.38 -14.91
N GLU A 169 0.05 8.79 -15.46
CA GLU A 169 1.36 8.73 -14.80
C GLU A 169 1.38 9.52 -13.49
N GLU A 170 0.77 10.71 -13.48
CA GLU A 170 0.74 11.58 -12.31
C GLU A 170 0.02 10.91 -11.13
N ILE A 171 -1.07 10.19 -11.41
CA ILE A 171 -1.81 9.43 -10.39
C ILE A 171 -0.98 8.23 -9.91
N ARG A 172 -0.35 7.48 -10.83
CA ARG A 172 0.49 6.33 -10.45
C ARG A 172 1.64 6.77 -9.55
N ASN A 173 2.40 7.78 -9.97
CA ASN A 173 3.59 8.24 -9.25
C ASN A 173 3.19 8.82 -7.88
N HIS A 174 2.13 9.63 -7.82
CA HIS A 174 1.62 10.15 -6.54
C HIS A 174 1.13 9.04 -5.62
N THR A 175 0.51 8.00 -6.15
CA THR A 175 0.08 6.82 -5.38
C THR A 175 1.27 6.13 -4.71
N ILE A 176 2.41 5.98 -5.40
CA ILE A 176 3.63 5.42 -4.79
C ILE A 176 4.11 6.32 -3.64
N LEU A 177 4.17 7.63 -3.85
CA LEU A 177 4.59 8.58 -2.82
C LEU A 177 3.64 8.60 -1.61
N SER A 178 2.33 8.56 -1.84
CA SER A 178 1.31 8.44 -0.78
C SER A 178 1.43 7.12 -0.01
N LEU A 179 1.77 6.02 -0.68
CA LEU A 179 2.04 4.75 -0.02
C LEU A 179 3.30 4.81 0.83
N GLN A 180 4.39 5.42 0.33
CA GLN A 180 5.61 5.62 1.11
C GLN A 180 5.33 6.45 2.37
N LYS A 181 4.61 7.56 2.22
CA LYS A 181 4.15 8.39 3.35
C LYS A 181 3.31 7.58 4.35
N SER A 182 2.44 6.71 3.85
CA SER A 182 1.63 5.83 4.70
C SER A 182 2.50 4.92 5.57
N PHE A 183 3.57 4.33 5.03
CA PHE A 183 4.54 3.56 5.81
C PHE A 183 5.34 4.40 6.80
N SER A 184 5.69 5.64 6.44
CA SER A 184 6.35 6.58 7.37
C SER A 184 5.46 6.91 8.57
N LEU A 185 4.19 7.19 8.36
CA LEU A 185 3.21 7.46 9.43
C LEU A 185 2.87 6.21 10.25
N ALA A 186 3.07 5.03 9.66
CA ALA A 186 2.80 3.76 10.31
C ALA A 186 3.92 3.31 11.25
N GLU A 187 5.04 4.03 11.40
CA GLU A 187 6.13 3.65 12.31
C GLU A 187 5.64 3.41 13.75
N GLU A 188 4.62 4.17 14.16
CA GLU A 188 3.99 4.05 15.47
C GLU A 188 2.93 2.93 15.57
N LEU A 189 2.53 2.33 14.44
CA LEU A 189 1.80 1.07 14.46
C LEU A 189 2.84 0.01 14.82
N ASP A 190 2.72 -0.60 16.00
CA ASP A 190 3.66 -1.60 16.51
C ASP A 190 3.73 -2.85 15.58
N PHE A 191 4.50 -2.74 14.50
CA PHE A 191 4.64 -3.77 13.49
C PHE A 191 5.41 -4.95 14.08
N SER A 192 4.67 -6.00 14.45
CA SER A 192 5.30 -7.28 14.71
C SER A 192 6.18 -7.71 13.52
N PRO A 193 7.29 -8.44 13.75
CA PRO A 193 8.17 -8.92 12.69
C PRO A 193 7.44 -9.62 11.53
N LEU A 194 6.43 -10.44 11.87
CA LEU A 194 5.61 -11.15 10.89
C LEU A 194 4.70 -10.20 10.09
N ASN A 195 4.09 -9.23 10.77
CA ASN A 195 3.23 -8.22 10.13
C ASN A 195 4.03 -7.37 9.15
N CYS A 196 5.26 -6.97 9.50
CA CYS A 196 6.13 -6.23 8.58
C CYS A 196 6.38 -7.02 7.29
N ILE A 197 6.83 -8.29 7.39
CA ILE A 197 7.03 -9.15 6.22
C ILE A 197 5.74 -9.32 5.40
N ASN A 198 4.60 -9.52 6.06
CA ASN A 198 3.31 -9.64 5.38
C ASN A 198 2.94 -8.38 4.60
N CYS A 199 3.22 -7.20 5.16
CA CYS A 199 3.02 -5.92 4.49
C CYS A 199 3.85 -5.82 3.20
N PHE A 200 5.13 -6.19 3.26
CA PHE A 200 5.96 -6.23 2.07
C PHE A 200 5.40 -7.20 1.03
N ASN A 201 5.09 -8.43 1.42
CA ASN A 201 4.63 -9.46 0.50
C ASN A 201 3.33 -9.09 -0.21
N LEU A 202 2.33 -8.61 0.54
CA LEU A 202 0.99 -8.32 0.01
C LEU A 202 0.91 -6.98 -0.75
N VAL A 203 1.74 -6.00 -0.34
CA VAL A 203 1.68 -4.63 -0.84
C VAL A 203 2.90 -4.30 -1.69
N ILE A 204 4.09 -4.19 -1.10
CA ILE A 204 5.27 -3.62 -1.76
C ILE A 204 5.81 -4.53 -2.87
N PHE A 205 6.09 -5.78 -2.53
CA PHE A 205 6.60 -6.78 -3.47
C PHE A 205 5.62 -7.02 -4.60
N ALA A 206 4.35 -7.21 -4.26
CA ALA A 206 3.33 -7.45 -5.26
C ALA A 206 3.09 -6.21 -6.15
N MET A 207 3.27 -4.99 -5.63
CA MET A 207 3.24 -3.77 -6.43
C MET A 207 4.41 -3.66 -7.40
N VAL A 208 5.64 -3.97 -6.95
CA VAL A 208 6.82 -3.99 -7.82
C VAL A 208 6.65 -5.04 -8.92
N ASP A 209 6.17 -6.24 -8.55
CA ASP A 209 5.93 -7.34 -9.49
C ASP A 209 4.87 -6.94 -10.53
N ASP A 210 3.74 -6.36 -10.11
CA ASP A 210 2.67 -5.90 -11.01
C ASP A 210 3.16 -4.79 -11.97
N LEU A 211 3.92 -3.81 -11.47
CA LEU A 211 4.46 -2.71 -12.27
C LEU A 211 5.46 -3.20 -13.31
N HIS A 212 6.34 -4.12 -12.90
CA HIS A 212 7.30 -4.75 -13.80
C HIS A 212 6.58 -5.57 -14.88
N GLU A 213 5.59 -6.40 -14.51
CA GLU A 213 4.77 -7.14 -15.47
C GLU A 213 4.09 -6.19 -16.46
N LYS A 214 3.54 -5.07 -15.98
CA LYS A 214 2.89 -4.08 -16.83
C LYS A 214 3.85 -3.39 -17.79
N MET A 215 5.06 -3.10 -17.34
CA MET A 215 6.12 -2.54 -18.18
C MET A 215 6.51 -3.50 -19.30
N VAL A 216 6.72 -4.79 -18.97
CA VAL A 216 7.01 -5.85 -19.95
C VAL A 216 5.83 -6.06 -20.92
N GLU A 217 4.59 -5.91 -20.46
CA GLU A 217 3.43 -5.94 -21.34
C GLU A 217 3.48 -4.82 -22.39
N TYR A 218 3.92 -3.61 -22.01
CA TYR A 218 4.09 -2.50 -22.96
C TYR A 218 5.25 -2.74 -23.94
N SER A 219 6.34 -3.38 -23.52
CA SER A 219 7.49 -3.66 -24.39
C SER A 219 7.14 -4.52 -25.61
N ARG A 220 6.10 -5.35 -25.48
CA ARG A 220 5.62 -6.25 -26.54
C ARG A 220 4.61 -5.61 -27.49
N ARG A 221 4.22 -4.35 -27.25
CA ARG A 221 3.21 -3.65 -28.04
C ARG A 221 3.88 -2.66 -28.99
N ASP A 222 3.43 -2.63 -30.24
CA ASP A 222 3.86 -1.63 -31.19
C ASP A 222 3.48 -0.21 -30.73
N ASN A 223 4.40 0.75 -30.90
CA ASN A 223 4.22 2.16 -30.55
C ASN A 223 3.90 2.45 -29.07
N ALA A 224 4.43 1.64 -28.14
CA ALA A 224 4.21 1.81 -26.70
C ALA A 224 5.41 2.39 -25.93
N GLU A 225 6.41 2.95 -26.63
CA GLU A 225 7.63 3.51 -26.02
C GLU A 225 7.30 4.50 -24.89
N LYS A 226 6.36 5.42 -25.13
CA LYS A 226 5.98 6.45 -24.15
C LYS A 226 5.39 5.82 -22.89
N GLU A 227 4.41 4.93 -23.04
CA GLU A 227 3.78 4.20 -21.94
C GLU A 227 4.81 3.35 -21.18
N MET A 228 5.75 2.73 -21.90
CA MET A 228 6.80 1.92 -21.33
C MET A 228 7.78 2.76 -20.49
N ARG A 229 8.30 3.86 -21.03
CA ARG A 229 9.19 4.80 -20.31
C ARG A 229 8.49 5.43 -19.11
N SER A 230 7.21 5.74 -19.26
CA SER A 230 6.34 6.22 -18.18
C SER A 230 6.17 5.17 -17.06
N MET A 231 6.07 3.89 -17.41
CA MET A 231 6.00 2.80 -16.44
C MET A 231 7.35 2.50 -15.77
N GLU A 232 8.44 2.59 -16.53
CA GLU A 232 9.81 2.52 -16.00
C GLU A 232 10.03 3.58 -14.90
N GLY A 233 9.59 4.81 -15.14
CA GLY A 233 9.63 5.88 -14.13
C GLY A 233 8.84 5.55 -12.87
N THR A 234 7.63 4.98 -13.00
CA THR A 234 6.83 4.52 -11.86
C THR A 234 7.51 3.35 -11.12
N LEU A 235 8.08 2.39 -11.85
CA LEU A 235 8.79 1.24 -11.26
C LEU A 235 10.04 1.68 -10.49
N LYS A 236 10.77 2.69 -10.99
CA LYS A 236 11.87 3.32 -10.26
C LYS A 236 11.40 3.84 -8.89
N LEU A 237 10.31 4.61 -8.83
CA LEU A 237 9.75 5.11 -7.57
C LEU A 237 9.35 3.97 -6.63
N ALA A 238 8.80 2.87 -7.17
CA ALA A 238 8.43 1.71 -6.36
C ALA A 238 9.65 1.00 -5.75
N MET A 239 10.78 0.94 -6.46
CA MET A 239 12.04 0.39 -5.96
C MET A 239 12.67 1.29 -4.89
N GLU A 240 12.58 2.60 -5.05
CA GLU A 240 12.98 3.59 -4.05
C GLU A 240 12.12 3.44 -2.78
N LEU A 241 10.79 3.32 -2.92
CA LEU A 241 9.87 3.03 -1.82
C LEU A 241 10.24 1.73 -1.10
N LEU A 242 10.45 0.63 -1.83
CA LEU A 242 10.82 -0.66 -1.25
C LEU A 242 12.07 -0.50 -0.38
N THR A 243 13.08 0.19 -0.90
CA THR A 243 14.34 0.43 -0.19
C THR A 243 14.13 1.29 1.05
N SER A 244 13.41 2.41 0.93
CA SER A 244 13.13 3.30 2.06
C SER A 244 12.37 2.60 3.18
N VAL A 245 11.32 1.85 2.85
CA VAL A 245 10.53 1.11 3.84
C VAL A 245 11.35 -0.04 4.43
N TYR A 246 12.19 -0.71 3.64
CA TYR A 246 13.05 -1.80 4.16
C TYR A 246 14.01 -1.28 5.21
N LEU A 247 14.64 -0.13 4.94
CA LEU A 247 15.55 0.53 5.88
C LEU A 247 14.82 1.02 7.12
N GLN A 248 13.63 1.61 6.96
CA GLN A 248 12.80 2.08 8.07
C GLN A 248 12.43 0.94 9.03
N PHE A 249 12.06 -0.23 8.48
CA PHE A 249 11.62 -1.39 9.26
C PHE A 249 12.70 -2.48 9.38
N LEU A 250 13.98 -2.13 9.22
CA LEU A 250 15.07 -3.11 9.16
C LEU A 250 15.10 -4.00 10.40
N LYS A 251 14.99 -3.41 11.59
CA LYS A 251 15.03 -4.13 12.87
C LYS A 251 13.88 -5.15 13.05
N PRO A 252 12.60 -4.78 12.91
CA PRO A 252 11.53 -5.77 13.02
C PRO A 252 11.59 -6.82 11.90
N ILE A 253 12.06 -6.48 10.70
CA ILE A 253 12.26 -7.44 9.61
C ILE A 253 13.27 -8.52 9.98
N THR A 254 14.44 -8.14 10.52
CA THR A 254 15.52 -9.08 10.84
C THR A 254 15.20 -9.97 12.04
N MET A 255 14.34 -9.51 12.96
CA MET A 255 13.85 -10.32 14.07
C MET A 255 12.85 -11.40 13.65
N SER A 256 12.41 -11.41 12.39
CA SER A 256 11.46 -12.41 11.90
C SER A 256 12.16 -13.75 11.60
N PRO A 257 11.56 -14.89 11.97
CA PRO A 257 12.12 -16.21 11.61
C PRO A 257 12.18 -16.44 10.08
N GLY A 258 11.43 -15.67 9.30
CA GLY A 258 11.42 -15.71 7.84
C GLY A 258 12.41 -14.76 7.15
N PHE A 259 13.25 -14.04 7.91
CA PHE A 259 14.08 -12.95 7.38
C PHE A 259 14.92 -13.34 6.17
N ARG A 260 15.63 -14.47 6.23
CA ARG A 260 16.48 -14.94 5.12
C ARG A 260 15.70 -15.13 3.81
N THR A 261 14.55 -15.80 3.89
CA THR A 261 13.68 -16.01 2.72
C THR A 261 13.15 -14.68 2.19
N PHE A 262 12.81 -13.77 3.09
CA PHE A 262 12.38 -12.42 2.76
C PHE A 262 13.49 -11.62 2.05
N TRP A 263 14.72 -11.66 2.56
CA TRP A 263 15.88 -10.99 1.98
C TRP A 263 16.17 -11.49 0.56
N LEU A 264 16.11 -12.80 0.32
CA LEU A 264 16.17 -13.35 -1.03
C LEU A 264 15.05 -12.82 -1.94
N GLY A 265 13.86 -12.57 -1.38
CA GLY A 265 12.76 -11.91 -2.07
C GLY A 265 13.07 -10.46 -2.47
N VAL A 266 13.82 -9.71 -1.65
CA VAL A 266 14.32 -8.37 -2.00
C VAL A 266 15.32 -8.47 -3.15
N LEU A 267 16.35 -9.33 -3.00
CA LEU A 267 17.40 -9.50 -4.00
C LEU A 267 16.85 -9.97 -5.35
N ARG A 268 15.88 -10.88 -5.37
CA ARG A 268 15.22 -11.32 -6.60
C ARG A 268 14.55 -10.16 -7.36
N ARG A 269 13.95 -9.21 -6.66
CA ARG A 269 13.29 -8.06 -7.29
C ARG A 269 14.31 -7.04 -7.78
N MET A 270 15.39 -6.84 -7.04
CA MET A 270 16.54 -6.08 -7.52
C MET A 270 17.11 -6.69 -8.81
N ASP A 271 17.31 -8.01 -8.85
CA ASP A 271 17.75 -8.73 -10.05
C ASP A 271 16.79 -8.56 -11.23
N THR A 272 15.50 -8.74 -10.96
CA THR A 272 14.44 -8.60 -11.99
C THR A 272 14.44 -7.20 -12.59
N CYS A 273 14.54 -6.16 -11.76
CA CYS A 273 14.60 -4.77 -12.23
C CYS A 273 15.92 -4.43 -12.90
N MET A 274 17.05 -5.01 -12.47
CA MET A 274 18.35 -4.84 -13.13
C MET A 274 18.35 -5.41 -14.54
N LYS A 275 17.70 -6.57 -14.73
CA LYS A 275 17.57 -7.27 -16.01
C LYS A 275 16.38 -6.80 -16.83
N ALA A 276 15.65 -5.78 -16.37
CA ALA A 276 14.58 -5.21 -17.15
C ALA A 276 15.15 -4.67 -18.47
N ASP A 277 14.48 -5.00 -19.56
CA ASP A 277 14.86 -4.60 -20.91
C ASP A 277 13.70 -3.86 -21.55
N LEU A 278 14.00 -2.77 -22.25
CA LEU A 278 13.03 -2.02 -23.02
C LEU A 278 12.92 -2.51 -24.48
N GLY A 279 13.62 -3.59 -24.82
CA GLY A 279 13.64 -4.18 -26.15
C GLY A 279 14.19 -3.18 -27.17
N ASP A 280 13.43 -2.96 -28.25
CA ASP A 280 13.83 -2.03 -29.31
C ASP A 280 13.94 -0.56 -28.83
N TYR A 281 13.41 -0.25 -27.65
CA TYR A 281 13.43 1.09 -27.06
C TYR A 281 14.70 1.39 -26.24
N GLY A 282 15.63 0.44 -26.14
CA GLY A 282 16.97 0.62 -25.56
C GLY A 282 17.08 0.24 -24.08
N GLU A 283 18.14 0.73 -23.42
CA GLU A 283 18.45 0.35 -22.03
C GLU A 283 17.55 1.07 -21.01
N THR A 284 17.38 0.41 -19.86
CA THR A 284 16.64 0.93 -18.71
C THR A 284 17.54 1.71 -17.75
N LYS A 285 17.02 2.82 -17.22
CA LYS A 285 17.60 3.57 -16.11
C LYS A 285 17.60 2.80 -14.79
N LEU A 286 16.85 1.70 -14.71
CA LEU A 286 16.87 0.83 -13.53
C LEU A 286 18.24 0.19 -13.32
N GLN A 287 19.03 -0.01 -14.40
CA GLN A 287 20.40 -0.54 -14.31
C GLN A 287 21.35 0.38 -13.54
N GLU A 288 21.08 1.69 -13.51
CA GLU A 288 21.84 2.67 -12.74
C GLU A 288 21.32 2.77 -11.30
N VAL A 289 19.99 2.70 -11.13
CA VAL A 289 19.34 2.92 -9.83
C VAL A 289 19.48 1.71 -8.90
N VAL A 290 19.32 0.48 -9.41
CA VAL A 290 19.35 -0.74 -8.60
C VAL A 290 20.68 -0.89 -7.83
N PRO A 291 21.85 -0.67 -8.44
CA PRO A 291 23.12 -0.74 -7.71
C PRO A 291 23.17 0.23 -6.53
N ASP A 292 22.71 1.47 -6.70
CA ASP A 292 22.73 2.46 -5.62
C ASP A 292 21.76 2.12 -4.49
N LEU A 293 20.61 1.53 -4.81
CA LEU A 293 19.66 1.04 -3.79
C LEU A 293 20.22 -0.15 -3.01
N LEU A 294 20.82 -1.13 -3.70
CA LEU A 294 21.48 -2.28 -3.08
C LEU A 294 22.63 -1.83 -2.17
N ARG A 295 23.46 -0.89 -2.62
CA ARG A 295 24.54 -0.29 -1.84
C ARG A 295 23.99 0.26 -0.51
N LYS A 296 22.95 1.10 -0.56
CA LYS A 296 22.33 1.68 0.64
C LYS A 296 21.84 0.60 1.61
N ILE A 297 21.16 -0.42 1.11
CA ILE A 297 20.64 -1.50 1.95
C ILE A 297 21.77 -2.29 2.61
N ILE A 298 22.73 -2.75 1.82
CA ILE A 298 23.81 -3.61 2.29
C ILE A 298 24.72 -2.86 3.26
N THR A 299 25.09 -1.62 2.95
CA THR A 299 25.88 -0.78 3.86
C THR A 299 25.17 -0.65 5.20
N LYS A 300 23.86 -0.36 5.20
CA LYS A 300 23.10 -0.26 6.46
C LYS A 300 23.03 -1.59 7.21
N MET A 301 22.85 -2.70 6.52
CA MET A 301 22.88 -4.04 7.14
C MET A 301 24.23 -4.39 7.76
N LYS A 302 25.34 -3.90 7.19
CA LYS A 302 26.69 -4.08 7.76
C LYS A 302 26.91 -3.20 8.98
N GLU A 303 26.50 -1.94 8.90
CA GLU A 303 26.59 -0.97 10.02
C GLU A 303 25.83 -1.47 11.27
N GLU A 304 24.69 -2.13 11.08
CA GLU A 304 23.85 -2.69 12.15
C GLU A 304 24.25 -4.14 12.53
N GLU A 305 25.40 -4.63 12.04
CA GLU A 305 25.95 -5.98 12.30
C GLU A 305 25.02 -7.15 11.92
N ILE A 306 24.03 -6.90 11.04
CA ILE A 306 23.11 -7.90 10.51
C ILE A 306 23.81 -8.76 9.47
N LEU A 307 24.58 -8.14 8.58
CA LEU A 307 25.28 -8.80 7.48
C LEU A 307 26.78 -8.86 7.75
N VAL A 308 27.21 -9.90 8.48
CA VAL A 308 28.62 -10.14 8.82
C VAL A 308 28.97 -11.61 8.58
N PRO A 309 30.23 -11.96 8.26
CA PRO A 309 30.65 -13.35 8.13
C PRO A 309 30.50 -14.09 9.46
N LYS A 310 29.77 -15.20 9.48
CA LYS A 310 29.53 -16.06 10.65
C LYS A 310 29.58 -17.52 10.22
N GLU A 311 30.19 -18.39 11.02
CA GLU A 311 30.32 -19.82 10.69
C GLU A 311 28.96 -20.55 10.65
N ASP A 312 28.00 -20.11 11.47
CA ASP A 312 26.67 -20.73 11.60
C ASP A 312 25.55 -20.00 10.82
N ASP A 313 25.89 -18.98 10.02
CA ASP A 313 24.93 -18.20 9.24
C ASP A 313 25.50 -17.81 7.86
N ASP A 314 24.99 -18.43 6.81
CA ASP A 314 25.40 -18.23 5.43
C ASP A 314 24.68 -17.05 4.75
N LEU A 315 24.00 -16.17 5.50
CA LEU A 315 23.42 -14.93 4.98
C LEU A 315 24.47 -14.07 4.26
N TRP A 316 25.69 -13.98 4.80
CA TRP A 316 26.80 -13.27 4.17
C TRP A 316 27.14 -13.88 2.81
N ASP A 317 27.39 -15.18 2.75
CA ASP A 317 27.82 -15.89 1.54
C ASP A 317 26.75 -15.82 0.45
N ILE A 318 25.48 -16.02 0.81
CA ILE A 318 24.38 -15.91 -0.14
C ILE A 318 24.26 -14.48 -0.67
N THR A 319 24.38 -13.47 0.19
CA THR A 319 24.31 -12.09 -0.27
C THR A 319 25.47 -11.77 -1.20
N TYR A 320 26.69 -12.18 -0.85
CA TYR A 320 27.88 -12.04 -1.68
C TYR A 320 27.68 -12.66 -3.08
N ILE A 321 27.21 -13.91 -3.13
CA ILE A 321 26.95 -14.62 -4.39
C ILE A 321 25.89 -13.87 -5.21
N GLN A 322 24.76 -13.49 -4.61
CA GLN A 322 23.68 -12.82 -5.34
C GLN A 322 24.12 -11.45 -5.88
N ILE A 323 24.90 -10.67 -5.12
CA ILE A 323 25.38 -9.37 -5.58
C ILE A 323 26.35 -9.47 -6.74
N GLN A 324 27.20 -10.51 -6.77
CA GLN A 324 28.05 -10.80 -7.93
C GLN A 324 27.22 -10.98 -9.22
N TRP A 325 26.02 -11.55 -9.13
CA TRP A 325 25.15 -11.75 -10.29
C TRP A 325 24.32 -10.52 -10.66
N ILE A 326 23.87 -9.76 -9.65
CA ILE A 326 22.99 -8.61 -9.86
C ILE A 326 23.78 -7.37 -10.26
N ALA A 327 24.81 -7.02 -9.50
CA ALA A 327 25.58 -5.79 -9.68
C ALA A 327 27.07 -6.06 -9.39
N PRO A 328 27.81 -6.68 -10.33
CA PRO A 328 29.22 -7.05 -10.16
C PRO A 328 30.10 -5.89 -9.68
N SER A 329 29.83 -4.67 -10.14
CA SER A 329 30.58 -3.45 -9.77
C SER A 329 30.48 -3.10 -8.29
N LEU A 330 29.41 -3.50 -7.60
CA LEU A 330 29.27 -3.28 -6.16
C LEU A 330 30.06 -4.27 -5.31
N LYS A 331 30.42 -5.41 -5.88
CA LYS A 331 31.00 -6.51 -5.12
C LYS A 331 32.32 -6.10 -4.48
N GLU A 332 33.21 -5.53 -5.29
CA GLU A 332 34.55 -5.10 -4.83
C GLU A 332 34.46 -4.01 -3.76
N GLU A 333 33.47 -3.12 -3.87
CA GLU A 333 33.27 -2.04 -2.91
C GLU A 333 32.66 -2.53 -1.60
N LEU A 334 31.62 -3.35 -1.67
CA LEU A 334 30.88 -3.77 -0.50
C LEU A 334 31.55 -4.94 0.21
N PHE A 335 32.19 -5.84 -0.52
CA PHE A 335 32.79 -7.07 -0.02
C PHE A 335 34.28 -7.12 -0.39
N PRO A 336 35.11 -6.23 0.20
CA PRO A 336 36.54 -6.31 -0.02
C PRO A 336 37.04 -7.67 0.42
N ASP A 337 37.98 -8.24 -0.34
CA ASP A 337 38.68 -9.44 0.11
C ASP A 337 39.26 -9.13 1.49
N LEU A 338 38.92 -9.95 2.48
CA LEU A 338 39.59 -9.91 3.77
C LEU A 338 41.06 -10.21 3.47
N GLU A 339 41.91 -9.20 3.42
CA GLU A 339 43.35 -9.39 3.46
C GLU A 339 43.64 -10.16 4.76
N ILE A 340 43.97 -11.45 4.59
CA ILE A 340 44.32 -12.39 5.66
C ILE A 340 45.65 -11.96 6.30
#